data_AF-A0A2E7KNX1-F1
#
_entry.id   AF-A0A2E7KNX1-F1
#
_cell.length_a   1.000
_cell.length_b   1.000
_cell.length_c   1.000
_cell.angle_alpha   90.00
_cell.angle_beta   90.00
_cell.angle_gamma   90.00
#
_symmetry.space_group_name_H-M   'P 1'
#
loop_
_entity.id
_entity.type
_entity.pdbx_description
1 polymer ?
#
loop_
_entity_poly.entity_id
_entity_poly.type
_entity_poly.pdbx_seq_one_letter_code
_entity_poly.pdbx_strand_id
1 'polypeptide(L)'
;MEGSHWRGFRLSEDERLAIWLDALLKSEPDLRPSRGVTREARKGPQTPRIIILESGDYAGYAELRRAGGAIELATVVVDPELRGKGFAHQIVHQAWERWRQDPVLHGTPLGGQIDLSNPTLVEKGPQVVRGPLISFTRDPAMGAALVGGGFTMMPKKRRASRLWLWNSDFAALPIRIQFAIGLDRLARGLKLLFSEPSRIMHYIRHSRNYRLFVRIPETAERIPPRLHLRTEREGGVPSDVMGQMDAVAFTMAEMETTQEQIAAWDEGE
;
A
#
# COMPACT_ATOMS: atom_id res chain seq x y z
N MET A 1 -24.43 47.63 -22.49
CA MET A 1 -23.00 47.41 -22.68
C MET A 1 -22.59 46.24 -21.82
N GLU A 2 -22.17 45.18 -22.48
CA GLU A 2 -21.80 43.88 -21.92
C GLU A 2 -20.64 43.99 -20.91
N GLY A 3 -20.86 43.46 -19.72
CA GLY A 3 -19.79 43.05 -18.81
C GLY A 3 -19.69 41.53 -18.86
N SER A 4 -18.85 41.03 -19.75
CA SER A 4 -18.51 39.61 -19.89
C SER A 4 -17.83 39.12 -18.61
N HIS A 5 -18.62 38.50 -17.72
CA HIS A 5 -18.13 37.73 -16.58
C HIS A 5 -17.43 36.46 -17.08
N TRP A 6 -16.16 36.57 -17.48
CA TRP A 6 -15.26 35.44 -17.54
C TRP A 6 -14.98 34.96 -16.12
N ARG A 7 -15.84 34.06 -15.60
CA ARG A 7 -15.45 33.17 -14.50
C ARG A 7 -14.34 32.27 -15.03
N GLY A 8 -13.09 32.67 -14.77
CA GLY A 8 -11.97 31.74 -14.89
C GLY A 8 -12.30 30.51 -14.05
N PHE A 9 -12.47 29.35 -14.70
CA PHE A 9 -12.68 28.07 -14.04
C PHE A 9 -11.45 27.76 -13.19
N ARG A 10 -11.44 28.18 -11.92
CA ARG A 10 -10.47 27.68 -10.96
C ARG A 10 -10.82 26.22 -10.70
N LEU A 11 -9.96 25.32 -11.17
CA LEU A 11 -10.02 23.90 -10.82
C LEU A 11 -9.99 23.77 -9.29
N SER A 12 -10.89 22.94 -8.77
CA SER A 12 -10.90 22.54 -7.35
C SER A 12 -9.61 21.78 -6.99
N GLU A 13 -9.24 21.75 -5.71
CA GLU A 13 -8.06 20.99 -5.25
C GLU A 13 -8.17 19.51 -5.60
N ASP A 14 -9.38 18.94 -5.52
CA ASP A 14 -9.62 17.54 -5.90
C ASP A 14 -9.44 17.30 -7.40
N GLU A 15 -9.81 18.25 -8.25
CA GLU A 15 -9.57 18.16 -9.69
C GLU A 15 -8.08 18.29 -10.02
N ARG A 16 -7.36 19.19 -9.35
CA ARG A 16 -5.90 19.32 -9.53
C ARG A 16 -5.17 18.04 -9.12
N LEU A 17 -5.50 17.48 -7.95
CA LEU A 17 -4.97 16.20 -7.51
C LEU A 17 -5.34 15.08 -8.50
N ALA A 18 -6.57 15.05 -8.99
CA ALA A 18 -7.02 14.05 -9.94
C ALA A 18 -6.28 14.11 -11.28
N ILE A 19 -5.95 15.31 -11.77
CA ILE A 19 -5.15 15.49 -12.99
C ILE A 19 -3.73 14.96 -12.77
N TRP A 20 -3.08 15.36 -11.68
CA TRP A 20 -1.74 14.89 -11.33
C TRP A 20 -1.70 13.36 -11.15
N LEU A 21 -2.66 12.80 -10.41
CA LEU A 21 -2.76 11.36 -10.19
C LEU A 21 -3.05 10.59 -11.49
N ASP A 22 -3.96 11.08 -12.34
CA ASP A 22 -4.28 10.45 -13.63
C ASP A 22 -3.06 10.33 -14.52
N ALA A 23 -2.20 11.36 -14.55
CA ALA A 23 -0.94 11.32 -15.30
C ALA A 23 -0.01 10.22 -14.79
N LEU A 24 0.19 10.14 -13.47
CA LEU A 24 1.06 9.13 -12.85
C LEU A 24 0.53 7.69 -12.99
N LEU A 25 -0.79 7.49 -12.84
CA LEU A 25 -1.42 6.18 -13.01
C LEU A 25 -1.34 5.64 -14.45
N LYS A 26 -1.24 6.54 -15.42
CA LYS A 26 -1.04 6.19 -16.84
C LYS A 26 0.42 5.91 -17.16
N SER A 27 1.36 6.61 -16.53
CA SER A 27 2.79 6.38 -16.76
C SER A 27 3.33 5.15 -16.04
N GLU A 28 2.78 4.78 -14.89
CA GLU A 28 3.31 3.71 -14.06
C GLU A 28 2.43 2.45 -14.12
N PRO A 29 2.86 1.40 -14.85
CA PRO A 29 2.05 0.21 -15.08
C PRO A 29 1.78 -0.60 -13.82
N ASP A 30 2.60 -0.45 -12.77
CA ASP A 30 2.43 -1.12 -11.47
C ASP A 30 1.25 -0.63 -10.65
N LEU A 31 0.92 0.65 -10.79
CA LEU A 31 -0.19 1.24 -10.09
C LEU A 31 -1.50 0.72 -10.67
N ARG A 32 -2.59 0.92 -9.93
CA ARG A 32 -3.92 0.60 -10.46
C ARG A 32 -4.19 1.40 -11.75
N PRO A 33 -5.05 0.89 -12.66
CA PRO A 33 -5.54 1.69 -13.77
C PRO A 33 -6.14 3.01 -13.33
N SER A 34 -5.94 4.03 -14.16
CA SER A 34 -6.66 5.29 -13.98
C SER A 34 -8.15 5.08 -14.24
N ARG A 35 -8.98 5.81 -13.49
CA ARG A 35 -10.42 5.88 -13.74
C ARG A 35 -10.79 7.10 -14.58
N GLY A 36 -9.82 7.94 -14.92
CA GLY A 36 -9.99 9.25 -15.53
C GLY A 36 -10.27 10.34 -14.49
N VAL A 37 -9.82 11.56 -14.80
CA VAL A 37 -9.84 12.75 -13.92
C VAL A 37 -11.19 12.94 -13.22
N THR A 38 -12.30 12.95 -13.97
CA THR A 38 -13.65 13.19 -13.40
C THR A 38 -14.03 12.15 -12.34
N ARG A 39 -13.68 10.88 -12.55
CA ARG A 39 -14.00 9.81 -11.59
C ARG A 39 -13.07 9.84 -10.40
N GLU A 40 -11.80 10.19 -10.59
CA GLU A 40 -10.84 10.36 -9.49
C GLU A 40 -11.24 11.55 -8.62
N ALA A 41 -11.56 12.71 -9.19
CA ALA A 41 -12.03 13.89 -8.45
C ALA A 41 -13.29 13.61 -7.64
N ARG A 42 -14.24 12.84 -8.20
CA ARG A 42 -15.47 12.47 -7.49
C ARG A 42 -15.26 11.43 -6.38
N LYS A 43 -14.40 10.43 -6.60
CA LYS A 43 -14.20 9.31 -5.66
C LYS A 43 -13.11 9.56 -4.62
N GLY A 44 -12.15 10.42 -4.93
CA GLY A 44 -11.03 10.77 -4.06
C GLY A 44 -11.50 11.18 -2.66
N PRO A 45 -12.40 12.16 -2.51
CA PRO A 45 -12.91 12.61 -1.21
C PRO A 45 -13.62 11.52 -0.40
N GLN A 46 -14.14 10.48 -1.07
CA GLN A 46 -14.85 9.37 -0.44
C GLN A 46 -13.91 8.23 -0.04
N THR A 47 -12.65 8.30 -0.43
CA THR A 47 -11.64 7.27 -0.17
C THR A 47 -10.66 7.81 0.87
N PRO A 48 -10.44 7.09 1.99
CA PRO A 48 -9.36 7.43 2.91
C PRO A 48 -8.03 7.48 2.17
N ARG A 49 -7.42 8.66 2.15
CA ARG A 49 -6.23 8.96 1.34
C ARG A 49 -5.21 9.77 2.13
N ILE A 50 -3.96 9.64 1.73
CA ILE A 50 -2.82 10.41 2.22
C ILE A 50 -2.35 11.25 1.06
N ILE A 51 -2.14 12.54 1.29
CA ILE A 51 -1.67 13.49 0.30
C ILE A 51 -0.49 14.22 0.94
N ILE A 52 0.67 14.16 0.30
CA ILE A 52 1.86 14.90 0.70
C ILE A 52 2.05 16.04 -0.27
N LEU A 53 2.25 17.24 0.27
CA LEU A 53 2.56 18.44 -0.49
C LEU A 53 4.00 18.87 -0.20
N GLU A 54 4.73 19.29 -1.23
CA GLU A 54 6.04 19.90 -1.13
C GLU A 54 5.96 21.28 -1.80
N SER A 55 6.23 22.36 -1.06
CA SER A 55 6.16 23.74 -1.57
C SER A 55 4.82 24.12 -2.26
N GLY A 56 3.72 23.44 -1.92
CA GLY A 56 2.40 23.69 -2.48
C GLY A 56 2.02 22.77 -3.66
N ASP A 57 2.96 21.98 -4.18
CA ASP A 57 2.73 20.99 -5.22
C ASP A 57 2.59 19.57 -4.65
N TYR A 58 1.93 18.67 -5.39
CA TYR A 58 1.74 17.29 -4.97
C TYR A 58 3.04 16.49 -5.05
N ALA A 59 3.51 16.00 -3.91
CA ALA A 59 4.73 15.21 -3.81
C ALA A 59 4.47 13.71 -3.67
N GLY A 60 3.33 13.35 -3.08
CA GLY A 60 3.00 11.94 -2.86
C GLY A 60 1.53 11.70 -2.56
N TYR A 61 1.09 10.48 -2.84
CA TYR A 61 -0.29 10.05 -2.68
C TYR A 61 -0.38 8.58 -2.30
N ALA A 62 -1.36 8.25 -1.46
CA ALA A 62 -1.72 6.87 -1.18
C ALA A 62 -3.19 6.71 -0.80
N GLU A 63 -3.72 5.51 -0.98
CA GLU A 63 -5.08 5.12 -0.62
C GLU A 63 -5.05 4.06 0.48
N LEU A 64 -5.96 4.16 1.44
CA LEU A 64 -6.23 3.11 2.43
C LEU A 64 -7.58 2.47 2.12
N ARG A 65 -7.56 1.16 1.83
CA ARG A 65 -8.73 0.43 1.35
C ARG A 65 -9.03 -0.75 2.25
N ARG A 66 -10.32 -1.06 2.45
CA ARG A 66 -10.70 -2.26 3.20
C ARG A 66 -10.66 -3.48 2.28
N ALA A 67 -10.00 -4.54 2.72
CA ALA A 67 -9.85 -5.80 1.97
C ALA A 67 -10.01 -7.00 2.92
N GLY A 68 -11.23 -7.55 2.98
CA GLY A 68 -11.48 -8.80 3.72
C GLY A 68 -11.24 -8.75 5.23
N GLY A 69 -11.33 -7.56 5.84
CA GLY A 69 -11.00 -7.33 7.25
C GLY A 69 -9.59 -6.80 7.48
N ALA A 70 -8.72 -6.80 6.47
CA ALA A 70 -7.46 -6.05 6.47
C ALA A 70 -7.66 -4.64 5.90
N ILE A 71 -6.72 -3.74 6.21
CA ILE A 71 -6.58 -2.45 5.53
C ILE A 71 -5.39 -2.54 4.57
N GLU A 72 -5.63 -2.29 3.30
CA GLU A 72 -4.61 -2.26 2.24
C GLU A 72 -4.12 -0.82 2.04
N LEU A 73 -2.82 -0.60 2.23
CA LEU A 73 -2.11 0.59 1.73
C LEU A 73 -1.86 0.38 0.23
N ALA A 74 -2.69 1.02 -0.58
CA ALA A 74 -2.78 0.88 -2.01
C ALA A 74 -2.37 2.17 -2.74
N THR A 75 -1.97 2.04 -4.00
CA THR A 75 -1.71 3.18 -4.90
C THR A 75 -0.72 4.17 -4.28
N VAL A 76 0.38 3.68 -3.72
CA VAL A 76 1.43 4.54 -3.17
C VAL A 76 2.25 5.10 -4.32
N VAL A 77 2.24 6.42 -4.44
CA VAL A 77 2.91 7.15 -5.52
C VAL A 77 3.70 8.30 -4.92
N VAL A 78 4.92 8.49 -5.42
CA VAL A 78 5.75 9.66 -5.16
C VAL A 78 6.11 10.24 -6.52
N ASP A 79 5.99 11.56 -6.63
CA ASP A 79 6.37 12.28 -7.84
C ASP A 79 7.79 11.86 -8.27
N PRO A 80 8.00 11.44 -9.55
CA PRO A 80 9.30 10.99 -10.03
C PRO A 80 10.46 11.93 -9.73
N GLU A 81 10.24 13.25 -9.79
CA GLU A 81 11.28 14.26 -9.57
C GLU A 81 11.63 14.43 -8.08
N LEU A 82 10.77 13.93 -7.20
CA LEU A 82 10.87 14.04 -5.75
C LEU A 82 11.26 12.71 -5.08
N ARG A 83 11.50 11.66 -5.86
CA ARG A 83 11.98 10.36 -5.34
C ARG A 83 13.34 10.49 -4.66
N GLY A 84 13.61 9.57 -3.73
CA GLY A 84 14.84 9.58 -2.93
C GLY A 84 14.85 10.61 -1.78
N LYS A 85 13.85 11.51 -1.69
CA LYS A 85 13.73 12.49 -0.60
C LYS A 85 13.02 11.96 0.66
N GLY A 86 12.62 10.69 0.66
CA GLY A 86 11.99 10.05 1.83
C GLY A 86 10.46 10.14 1.89
N PHE A 87 9.78 10.70 0.88
CA PHE A 87 8.31 10.80 0.86
C PHE A 87 7.59 9.46 0.99
N ALA A 88 8.14 8.37 0.45
CA ALA A 88 7.57 7.03 0.65
C ALA A 88 7.53 6.63 2.14
N HIS A 89 8.56 6.96 2.91
CA HIS A 89 8.59 6.71 4.36
C HIS A 89 7.55 7.56 5.09
N GLN A 90 7.40 8.83 4.70
CA GLN A 90 6.37 9.73 5.26
C GLN A 90 4.96 9.18 5.00
N ILE A 91 4.68 8.71 3.79
CA ILE A 91 3.39 8.08 3.44
C ILE A 91 3.15 6.85 4.31
N VAL A 92 4.14 5.95 4.43
CA VAL A 92 4.00 4.74 5.24
C VAL A 92 3.78 5.08 6.73
N HIS A 93 4.45 6.09 7.25
CA HIS A 93 4.25 6.56 8.62
C HIS A 93 2.83 7.11 8.83
N GLN A 94 2.36 8.02 7.97
CA GLN A 94 1.01 8.56 8.05
C GLN A 94 -0.06 7.48 7.86
N ALA A 95 0.21 6.48 7.02
CA ALA A 95 -0.67 5.32 6.84
C ALA A 95 -0.79 4.51 8.12
N TRP A 96 0.31 4.27 8.82
CA TRP A 96 0.30 3.60 10.11
C TRP A 96 -0.45 4.41 11.18
N GLU A 97 -0.19 5.72 11.29
CA GLU A 97 -0.87 6.59 12.26
C GLU A 97 -2.39 6.57 12.03
N ARG A 98 -2.80 6.75 10.78
CA ARG A 98 -4.21 6.74 10.42
C ARG A 98 -4.83 5.37 10.63
N TRP A 99 -4.16 4.29 10.23
CA TRP A 99 -4.62 2.93 10.51
C TRP A 99 -4.80 2.67 12.00
N ARG A 100 -3.95 3.21 12.87
CA ARG A 100 -4.07 3.05 14.33
C ARG A 100 -5.26 3.83 14.91
N GLN A 101 -5.53 5.02 14.38
CA GLN A 101 -6.36 6.02 15.06
C GLN A 101 -7.73 6.25 14.41
N ASP A 102 -7.91 5.95 13.12
CA ASP A 102 -9.11 6.30 12.36
C ASP A 102 -10.18 5.18 12.44
N PRO A 103 -11.26 5.34 13.22
CA PRO A 103 -12.28 4.30 13.36
C PRO A 103 -13.09 4.11 12.06
N VAL A 104 -13.15 5.13 11.21
CA VAL A 104 -13.84 5.06 9.91
C VAL A 104 -13.11 4.11 8.99
N LEU A 105 -11.77 4.01 9.07
CA LEU A 105 -11.02 2.97 8.35
C LEU A 105 -11.48 1.57 8.73
N HIS A 106 -11.78 1.34 10.00
CA HIS A 106 -12.18 0.04 10.56
C HIS A 106 -13.69 -0.22 10.52
N GLY A 107 -14.45 0.63 9.83
CA GLY A 107 -15.85 0.42 9.55
C GLY A 107 -16.82 1.00 10.58
N THR A 108 -16.36 1.85 11.49
CA THR A 108 -17.26 2.64 12.34
C THR A 108 -18.02 3.65 11.45
N PRO A 109 -19.36 3.67 11.49
CA PRO A 109 -20.15 4.63 10.73
C PRO A 109 -19.90 6.06 11.24
N LEU A 110 -19.79 7.02 10.33
CA LEU A 110 -19.70 8.45 10.67
C LEU A 110 -20.98 8.87 11.39
N GLY A 111 -20.87 9.32 12.64
CA GLY A 111 -22.01 9.81 13.44
C GLY A 111 -22.83 8.74 14.15
N GLY A 112 -22.34 7.50 14.29
CA GLY A 112 -23.01 6.50 15.14
C GLY A 112 -23.02 6.95 16.60
N GLN A 113 -24.18 6.92 17.26
CA GLN A 113 -24.28 7.11 18.71
C GLN A 113 -23.34 6.12 19.39
N ILE A 114 -22.35 6.64 20.11
CA ILE A 114 -21.50 5.85 20.98
C ILE A 114 -22.37 5.45 22.15
N ASP A 115 -22.79 4.19 22.19
CA ASP A 115 -23.53 3.65 23.32
C ASP A 115 -22.58 3.46 24.51
N LEU A 116 -22.48 4.50 25.34
CA LEU A 116 -21.66 4.53 26.56
C LEU A 116 -22.15 3.51 27.61
N SER A 117 -23.32 2.90 27.41
CA SER A 117 -23.84 1.85 28.29
C SER A 117 -23.24 0.47 28.01
N ASN A 118 -22.46 0.30 26.93
CA ASN A 118 -21.84 -0.97 26.60
C ASN A 118 -20.58 -1.20 27.48
N PRO A 119 -20.61 -2.16 28.44
CA PRO A 119 -19.54 -2.36 29.41
C PRO A 119 -18.21 -2.79 28.76
N THR A 120 -18.26 -3.36 27.54
CA THR A 120 -17.05 -3.76 26.80
C THR A 120 -16.22 -2.57 26.28
N LEU A 121 -16.83 -1.40 26.07
CA LEU A 121 -16.12 -0.17 25.68
C LEU A 121 -15.43 0.51 26.87
N VAL A 122 -15.98 0.35 28.07
CA VAL A 122 -15.47 0.94 29.31
C VAL A 122 -14.23 0.18 29.82
N GLU A 123 -14.19 -1.14 29.68
CA GLU A 123 -13.06 -1.96 30.17
C GLU A 123 -11.85 -2.04 29.21
N LYS A 124 -12.06 -2.00 27.89
CA LYS A 124 -10.97 -2.18 26.90
C LYS A 124 -10.57 -0.92 26.14
N GLY A 125 -11.30 0.18 26.34
CA GLY A 125 -11.25 1.34 25.45
C GLY A 125 -11.72 0.97 24.03
N PRO A 126 -11.92 1.96 23.13
CA PRO A 126 -12.24 1.66 21.74
C PRO A 126 -11.05 0.95 21.09
N GLN A 127 -11.14 -0.36 20.88
CA GLN A 127 -10.21 -1.06 19.98
C GLN A 127 -10.48 -0.56 18.55
N VAL A 128 -9.72 0.47 18.17
CA VAL A 128 -9.82 1.08 16.84
C VAL A 128 -9.31 0.10 15.79
N VAL A 129 -8.22 -0.62 16.06
CA VAL A 129 -7.57 -1.52 15.10
C VAL A 129 -8.18 -2.91 15.14
N ARG A 130 -8.87 -3.30 14.05
CA ARG A 130 -9.54 -4.61 13.95
C ARG A 130 -8.82 -5.64 13.08
N GLY A 131 -7.90 -5.19 12.22
CA GLY A 131 -7.22 -6.06 11.28
C GLY A 131 -5.91 -5.50 10.76
N PRO A 132 -5.08 -6.35 10.12
CA PRO A 132 -3.73 -5.99 9.75
C PRO A 132 -3.69 -4.90 8.69
N LEU A 133 -2.62 -4.11 8.70
CA LEU A 133 -2.27 -3.22 7.61
C LEU A 133 -1.38 -4.00 6.63
N ILE A 134 -1.80 -4.07 5.36
CA ILE A 134 -1.11 -4.83 4.32
C ILE A 134 -0.72 -3.91 3.17
N SER A 135 0.36 -4.24 2.48
CA SER A 135 0.74 -3.58 1.23
C SER A 135 1.40 -4.57 0.28
N PHE A 136 1.21 -4.34 -1.02
CA PHE A 136 1.84 -5.12 -2.08
C PHE A 136 2.77 -4.23 -2.88
N THR A 137 4.02 -4.64 -3.02
CA THR A 137 4.97 -3.92 -3.86
C THR A 137 5.96 -4.87 -4.51
N ARG A 138 6.41 -4.53 -5.72
CA ARG A 138 7.60 -5.11 -6.35
C ARG A 138 8.80 -4.14 -6.30
N ASP A 139 8.56 -2.88 -5.97
CA ASP A 139 9.57 -1.84 -5.95
C ASP A 139 10.40 -1.94 -4.64
N PRO A 140 11.74 -2.11 -4.72
CA PRO A 140 12.59 -2.22 -3.55
C PRO A 140 12.59 -0.94 -2.71
N ALA A 141 12.45 0.25 -3.31
CA ALA A 141 12.43 1.50 -2.55
C ALA A 141 11.17 1.60 -1.66
N MET A 142 10.01 1.26 -2.20
CA MET A 142 8.78 1.10 -1.42
C MET A 142 8.88 -0.04 -0.40
N GLY A 143 9.53 -1.16 -0.75
CA GLY A 143 9.78 -2.27 0.17
C GLY A 143 10.60 -1.84 1.39
N ALA A 144 11.68 -1.09 1.17
CA ALA A 144 12.49 -0.50 2.23
C ALA A 144 11.68 0.46 3.11
N ALA A 145 10.83 1.31 2.51
CA ALA A 145 9.95 2.20 3.25
C ALA A 145 8.95 1.45 4.12
N LEU A 146 8.41 0.32 3.66
CA LEU A 146 7.52 -0.54 4.43
C LEU A 146 8.25 -1.19 5.61
N VAL A 147 9.46 -1.71 5.39
CA VAL A 147 10.28 -2.32 6.45
C VAL A 147 10.66 -1.28 7.51
N GLY A 148 11.12 -0.10 7.10
CA GLY A 148 11.32 1.05 8.00
C GLY A 148 10.02 1.48 8.70
N GLY A 149 8.89 1.29 8.04
CA GLY A 149 7.55 1.44 8.59
C GLY A 149 7.11 0.32 9.55
N GLY A 150 7.98 -0.63 9.89
CA GLY A 150 7.67 -1.75 10.79
C GLY A 150 6.79 -2.84 10.18
N PHE A 151 6.70 -2.91 8.85
CA PHE A 151 6.06 -4.04 8.19
C PHE A 151 7.01 -5.22 8.13
N THR A 152 6.43 -6.41 8.28
CA THR A 152 7.13 -7.67 8.07
C THR A 152 6.85 -8.19 6.67
N MET A 153 7.91 -8.52 5.94
CA MET A 153 7.78 -9.15 4.64
C MET A 153 7.36 -10.62 4.83
N MET A 154 6.26 -11.05 4.21
CA MET A 154 5.78 -12.42 4.38
C MET A 154 6.62 -13.42 3.58
N PRO A 155 7.08 -14.53 4.17
CA PRO A 155 7.78 -15.57 3.43
C PRO A 155 6.82 -16.31 2.50
N LYS A 156 7.31 -16.74 1.33
CA LYS A 156 6.58 -17.61 0.40
C LYS A 156 6.38 -18.97 1.06
N LYS A 157 5.19 -19.27 1.60
CA LYS A 157 4.89 -20.58 2.21
C LYS A 157 4.21 -21.53 1.22
N ARG A 158 4.70 -22.78 1.16
CA ARG A 158 4.02 -23.92 0.50
C ARG A 158 3.00 -24.51 1.49
N ARG A 159 1.74 -24.68 1.07
CA ARG A 159 0.75 -25.45 1.86
C ARG A 159 0.65 -26.87 1.31
N ALA A 160 0.74 -27.87 2.18
CA ALA A 160 0.63 -29.28 1.83
C ALA A 160 -0.68 -29.61 1.08
N SER A 161 -1.81 -28.99 1.44
CA SER A 161 -3.09 -29.19 0.73
C SER A 161 -3.15 -28.59 -0.69
N ARG A 162 -2.09 -27.91 -1.13
CA ARG A 162 -1.94 -27.29 -2.46
C ARG A 162 -0.58 -27.65 -3.07
N LEU A 163 -0.10 -28.86 -2.78
CA LEU A 163 1.20 -29.43 -3.19
C LEU A 163 1.53 -29.34 -4.69
N TRP A 164 0.59 -28.92 -5.53
CA TRP A 164 0.74 -28.78 -6.98
C TRP A 164 0.34 -27.41 -7.55
N LEU A 165 0.14 -26.38 -6.71
CA LEU A 165 -0.20 -25.03 -7.18
C LEU A 165 0.61 -23.93 -6.46
N TRP A 166 1.55 -23.38 -7.22
CA TRP A 166 2.13 -22.02 -7.18
C TRP A 166 2.52 -21.45 -5.80
N ASN A 167 3.82 -21.20 -5.60
CA ASN A 167 4.36 -20.46 -4.45
C ASN A 167 3.74 -19.06 -4.36
N SER A 168 3.15 -18.69 -3.22
CA SER A 168 2.38 -17.45 -3.10
C SER A 168 2.41 -16.89 -1.67
N ASP A 169 2.80 -15.61 -1.52
CA ASP A 169 2.85 -14.90 -0.22
C ASP A 169 1.46 -14.83 0.44
N PHE A 170 0.40 -14.96 -0.35
CA PHE A 170 -0.99 -14.98 0.12
C PHE A 170 -1.28 -16.13 1.07
N ALA A 171 -0.56 -17.26 0.94
CA ALA A 171 -0.80 -18.46 1.74
C ALA A 171 -0.56 -18.25 3.25
N ALA A 172 0.17 -17.19 3.62
CA ALA A 172 0.44 -16.81 5.00
C ALA A 172 -0.73 -16.05 5.67
N LEU A 173 -1.65 -15.46 4.91
CA LEU A 173 -2.80 -14.73 5.46
C LEU A 173 -3.94 -15.66 5.91
N PRO A 174 -4.83 -15.23 6.82
CA PRO A 174 -6.07 -15.94 7.11
C PRO A 174 -6.92 -16.20 5.85
N ILE A 175 -7.58 -17.36 5.78
CA ILE A 175 -8.27 -17.82 4.55
C ILE A 175 -9.35 -16.86 4.05
N ARG A 176 -10.04 -16.16 4.98
CA ARG A 176 -11.04 -15.13 4.65
C ARG A 176 -10.42 -13.95 3.92
N ILE A 177 -9.25 -13.49 4.38
CA ILE A 177 -8.51 -12.40 3.74
C ILE A 177 -7.99 -12.86 2.38
N GLN A 178 -7.47 -14.09 2.27
CA GLN A 178 -7.04 -14.65 0.98
C GLN A 178 -8.18 -14.66 -0.05
N PHE A 179 -9.36 -15.15 0.35
CA PHE A 179 -10.50 -15.22 -0.56
C PHE A 179 -10.98 -13.83 -0.96
N ALA A 180 -11.06 -12.89 -0.01
CA ALA A 180 -11.47 -11.52 -0.29
C ALA A 180 -10.50 -10.80 -1.23
N ILE A 181 -9.19 -10.91 -1.00
CA ILE A 181 -8.19 -10.31 -1.90
C ILE A 181 -8.21 -11.01 -3.25
N GLY A 182 -8.38 -12.33 -3.29
CA GLY A 182 -8.50 -13.10 -4.53
C GLY A 182 -9.68 -12.64 -5.38
N LEU A 183 -10.87 -12.51 -4.77
CA LEU A 183 -12.09 -12.07 -5.45
C LEU A 183 -11.98 -10.62 -5.92
N ASP A 184 -11.44 -9.73 -5.08
CA ASP A 184 -11.22 -8.33 -5.45
C ASP A 184 -10.20 -8.21 -6.60
N ARG A 185 -9.10 -8.97 -6.58
CA ARG A 185 -8.13 -9.01 -7.70
C ARG A 185 -8.75 -9.57 -8.97
N LEU A 186 -9.59 -10.61 -8.87
CA LEU A 186 -10.30 -11.19 -10.00
C LEU A 186 -11.28 -10.18 -10.62
N ALA A 187 -12.06 -9.46 -9.80
CA ALA A 187 -12.96 -8.41 -10.26
C ALA A 187 -12.20 -7.26 -10.95
N ARG A 188 -11.04 -6.85 -10.40
CA ARG A 188 -10.18 -5.84 -11.03
C ARG A 188 -9.56 -6.34 -12.33
N GLY A 189 -9.08 -7.58 -12.37
CA GLY A 189 -8.51 -8.21 -13.56
C GLY A 189 -9.53 -8.32 -14.69
N LEU A 190 -10.76 -8.75 -14.38
CA LEU A 190 -11.89 -8.75 -15.32
C LEU A 190 -12.17 -7.36 -15.86
N LYS A 191 -12.21 -6.35 -15.00
CA LYS A 191 -12.43 -4.97 -15.44
C LYS A 191 -11.29 -4.46 -16.35
N LEU A 192 -10.06 -4.79 -15.99
CA LEU A 192 -8.86 -4.41 -16.74
C LEU A 192 -8.85 -5.03 -18.14
N LEU A 193 -9.40 -6.25 -18.28
CA LEU A 193 -9.58 -6.93 -19.56
C LEU A 193 -10.38 -6.11 -20.57
N PHE A 194 -11.36 -5.33 -20.10
CA PHE A 194 -12.19 -4.49 -20.94
C PHE A 194 -11.71 -3.04 -21.07
N SER A 195 -10.90 -2.54 -20.13
CA SER A 195 -10.49 -1.12 -20.13
C SER A 195 -9.08 -0.88 -20.67
N GLU A 196 -8.09 -1.68 -20.25
CA GLU A 196 -6.67 -1.45 -20.55
C GLU A 196 -5.93 -2.78 -20.80
N PRO A 197 -6.21 -3.48 -21.92
CA PRO A 197 -5.70 -4.84 -22.15
C PRO A 197 -4.18 -4.90 -22.27
N SER A 198 -3.52 -3.83 -22.68
CA SER A 198 -2.05 -3.73 -22.75
C SER A 198 -1.38 -3.92 -21.39
N ARG A 199 -2.03 -3.53 -20.30
CA ARG A 199 -1.50 -3.70 -18.92
C ARG A 199 -1.65 -5.11 -18.40
N ILE A 200 -2.54 -5.93 -18.96
CA ILE A 200 -2.69 -7.35 -18.57
C ILE A 200 -1.35 -8.07 -18.72
N MET A 201 -0.68 -7.86 -19.86
CA MET A 201 0.61 -8.51 -20.14
C MET A 201 1.67 -8.10 -19.11
N HIS A 202 1.67 -6.84 -18.69
CA HIS A 202 2.54 -6.38 -17.61
C HIS A 202 2.24 -7.09 -16.29
N TYR A 203 0.96 -7.18 -15.89
CA TYR A 203 0.57 -7.86 -14.65
C TYR A 203 0.86 -9.35 -14.67
N ILE A 204 0.59 -10.05 -15.78
CA ILE A 204 0.89 -11.49 -15.90
C ILE A 204 2.40 -11.70 -15.76
N ARG A 205 3.21 -10.92 -16.50
CA ARG A 205 4.67 -11.02 -16.49
C ARG A 205 5.28 -10.78 -15.11
N HIS A 206 4.77 -9.80 -14.36
CA HIS A 206 5.35 -9.40 -13.06
C HIS A 206 4.58 -9.91 -11.84
N SER A 207 3.52 -10.70 -12.03
CA SER A 207 2.65 -11.21 -10.95
C SER A 207 3.42 -11.91 -9.82
N ARG A 208 4.52 -12.59 -10.17
CA ARG A 208 5.38 -13.35 -9.23
C ARG A 208 6.33 -12.49 -8.40
N ASN A 209 6.52 -11.23 -8.80
CA ASN A 209 7.50 -10.31 -8.22
C ASN A 209 6.87 -9.40 -7.14
N TYR A 210 5.54 -9.34 -7.06
CA TYR A 210 4.87 -8.62 -5.99
C TYR A 210 5.03 -9.37 -4.67
N ARG A 211 5.64 -8.68 -3.70
CA ARG A 211 5.82 -9.13 -2.33
C ARG A 211 4.71 -8.59 -1.45
N LEU A 212 4.23 -9.42 -0.51
CA LEU A 212 3.29 -9.00 0.52
C LEU A 212 4.03 -8.56 1.79
N PHE A 213 3.70 -7.35 2.23
CA PHE A 213 4.14 -6.79 3.51
C PHE A 213 2.95 -6.69 4.44
N VAL A 214 3.13 -7.14 5.68
CA VAL A 214 2.06 -7.19 6.69
C VAL A 214 2.54 -6.56 7.99
N ARG A 215 1.68 -5.75 8.57
CA ARG A 215 1.79 -5.26 9.94
C ARG A 215 0.56 -5.68 10.73
N ILE A 216 0.79 -6.38 11.84
CA ILE A 216 -0.24 -7.09 12.61
C ILE A 216 -0.77 -6.16 13.74
N PRO A 217 -2.07 -6.18 14.10
CA PRO A 217 -2.64 -5.27 15.10
C PRO A 217 -1.94 -5.24 16.45
N GLU A 218 -1.33 -6.35 16.88
CA GLU A 218 -0.60 -6.46 18.15
C GLU A 218 0.66 -5.57 18.16
N THR A 219 1.15 -5.18 16.99
CA THR A 219 2.27 -4.24 16.80
C THR A 219 1.80 -2.83 16.47
N ALA A 220 0.50 -2.54 16.56
CA ALA A 220 -0.06 -1.25 16.18
C ALA A 220 0.42 -0.10 17.08
N GLU A 221 0.62 -0.37 18.38
CA GLU A 221 1.10 0.63 19.35
C GLU A 221 2.61 0.84 19.30
N ARG A 222 3.36 -0.12 18.74
CA ARG A 222 4.81 0.03 18.57
C ARG A 222 5.06 1.12 17.54
N ILE A 223 5.86 2.13 17.87
CA ILE A 223 6.24 3.16 16.91
C ILE A 223 7.10 2.48 15.83
N PRO A 224 6.90 2.77 14.52
CA PRO A 224 7.80 2.30 13.47
C PRO A 224 9.25 2.64 13.83
N PRO A 225 10.22 1.75 13.58
CA PRO A 225 11.62 2.07 13.80
C PRO A 225 11.97 3.31 12.99
N ARG A 226 12.31 4.41 13.67
CA ARG A 226 12.61 5.68 13.01
C ARG A 226 13.84 5.51 12.11
N LEU A 227 13.64 5.46 10.80
CA LEU A 227 14.65 5.95 9.87
C LEU A 227 14.57 7.46 9.95
N HIS A 228 15.52 8.04 10.70
CA HIS A 228 15.61 9.47 10.97
C HIS A 228 15.26 10.30 9.72
N LEU A 229 14.17 11.06 9.79
CA LEU A 229 14.12 12.34 9.06
C LEU A 229 15.43 13.04 9.42
N ARG A 230 16.22 13.40 8.41
CA ARG A 230 17.48 14.14 8.55
C ARG A 230 17.22 15.41 9.37
N THR A 231 17.37 15.28 10.67
CA THR A 231 17.70 16.36 11.59
C THR A 231 19.00 15.92 12.19
N GLU A 232 20.03 16.73 11.98
CA GLU A 232 21.43 16.52 12.33
C GLU A 232 21.61 16.05 13.77
N ARG A 233 21.62 14.74 14.01
CA ARG A 233 22.27 14.17 15.20
C ARG A 233 22.57 12.69 14.99
N GLU A 234 23.85 12.39 15.16
CA GLU A 234 24.52 11.09 15.12
C GLU A 234 23.64 9.94 15.65
N GLY A 235 23.32 8.99 14.78
CA GLY A 235 22.58 7.79 15.13
C GLY A 235 22.45 6.90 13.92
N GLY A 236 23.36 5.92 13.80
CA GLY A 236 23.31 4.90 12.75
C GLY A 236 22.00 4.11 12.77
N VAL A 237 21.65 3.52 11.63
CA VAL A 237 20.47 2.66 11.49
C VAL A 237 20.60 1.47 12.47
N PRO A 238 19.57 1.15 13.28
CA PRO A 238 19.61 -0.01 14.16
C PRO A 238 19.97 -1.28 13.38
N SER A 239 20.90 -2.09 13.90
CA SER A 239 21.41 -3.30 13.24
C SER A 239 20.30 -4.26 12.79
N ASP A 240 19.21 -4.32 13.54
CA ASP A 240 18.08 -5.21 13.26
C ASP A 240 17.27 -4.74 12.04
N VAL A 241 17.19 -3.42 11.82
CA VAL A 241 16.57 -2.83 10.63
C VAL A 241 17.48 -2.99 9.43
N MET A 242 18.80 -2.79 9.60
CA MET A 242 19.79 -3.09 8.56
C MET A 242 19.71 -4.56 8.14
N GLY A 243 19.66 -5.50 9.09
CA GLY A 243 19.53 -6.93 8.79
C GLY A 243 18.22 -7.27 8.06
N GLN A 244 17.11 -6.63 8.41
CA GLN A 244 15.85 -6.80 7.67
C GLN A 244 15.89 -6.17 6.28
N MET A 245 16.51 -5.00 6.13
CA MET A 245 16.68 -4.32 4.84
C MET A 245 17.61 -5.10 3.93
N ASP A 246 18.73 -5.63 4.45
CA ASP A 246 19.68 -6.46 3.71
C ASP A 246 19.03 -7.79 3.32
N ALA A 247 18.30 -8.45 4.21
CA ALA A 247 17.55 -9.66 3.88
C ALA A 247 16.47 -9.41 2.81
N VAL A 248 15.82 -8.25 2.85
CA VAL A 248 14.83 -7.83 1.85
C VAL A 248 15.51 -7.49 0.52
N ALA A 249 16.59 -6.73 0.52
CA ALA A 249 17.37 -6.40 -0.66
C ALA A 249 17.94 -7.67 -1.31
N PHE A 250 18.49 -8.58 -0.51
CA PHE A 250 19.02 -9.86 -0.95
C PHE A 250 17.93 -10.75 -1.54
N THR A 251 16.80 -10.93 -0.83
CA THR A 251 15.68 -11.75 -1.35
C THR A 251 14.98 -11.14 -2.57
N MET A 252 15.03 -9.82 -2.74
CA MET A 252 14.53 -9.14 -3.94
C MET A 252 15.56 -9.19 -5.09
N ALA A 253 16.87 -9.23 -4.81
CA ALA A 253 17.95 -9.33 -5.79
C ALA A 253 18.23 -10.77 -6.28
N GLU A 254 18.14 -11.78 -5.40
CA GLU A 254 18.26 -13.21 -5.77
C GLU A 254 17.17 -13.69 -6.75
N MET A 255 16.16 -12.89 -7.07
CA MET A 255 15.18 -13.24 -8.11
C MET A 255 15.63 -12.87 -9.53
N GLU A 256 16.80 -12.25 -9.71
CA GLU A 256 17.44 -12.08 -11.02
C GLU A 256 18.20 -13.35 -11.47
N THR A 257 18.41 -14.34 -10.60
CA THR A 257 19.04 -15.59 -10.99
C THR A 257 18.07 -16.51 -11.73
N THR A 258 18.52 -16.99 -12.89
CA THR A 258 17.77 -17.81 -13.83
C THR A 258 17.34 -19.14 -13.19
N GLN A 259 16.19 -19.69 -13.61
CA GLN A 259 15.66 -20.98 -13.15
C GLN A 259 16.67 -22.14 -13.22
N GLU A 260 17.70 -22.03 -14.06
CA GLU A 260 18.80 -22.99 -14.22
C GLU A 260 19.71 -23.10 -12.98
N GLN A 261 19.87 -22.04 -12.19
CA GLN A 261 20.70 -22.10 -10.96
C GLN A 261 19.98 -22.78 -9.79
N ILE A 262 18.64 -22.81 -9.80
CA ILE A 262 17.84 -23.48 -8.77
C ILE A 262 17.82 -25.01 -9.01
N ALA A 263 17.89 -25.45 -10.27
CA ALA A 263 17.99 -26.88 -10.61
C ALA A 263 19.31 -27.52 -10.13
N ALA A 264 20.40 -26.74 -10.09
CA ALA A 264 21.71 -27.23 -9.65
C ALA A 264 21.83 -27.51 -8.14
N TRP A 265 20.88 -27.05 -7.33
CA TRP A 265 20.87 -27.29 -5.87
C TRP A 265 20.02 -28.50 -5.47
N ASP A 266 19.08 -28.94 -6.32
CA ASP A 266 18.21 -30.11 -6.06
C ASP A 266 18.77 -31.42 -6.68
N GLU A 267 19.92 -31.37 -7.38
CA GLU A 267 20.65 -32.56 -7.86
C GLU A 267 21.84 -32.96 -6.96
N GLY A 268 22.00 -32.25 -5.84
CA GLY A 268 23.09 -32.43 -4.88
C GLY A 268 22.62 -32.97 -3.53
N GLU A 269 21.82 -34.03 -3.51
CA GLU A 269 21.73 -35.02 -2.42
C GLU A 269 21.09 -36.34 -2.92
#